data_AF-A0A2M7B7Y7-F1
#
_entry.id   AF-A0A2M7B7Y7-F1
#
_cell.length_a   1.000
_cell.length_b   1.000
_cell.length_c   1.000
_cell.angle_alpha   90.00
_cell.angle_beta   90.00
_cell.angle_gamma   90.00
#
_symmetry.space_group_name_H-M   'P 1'
#
loop_
_entity.id
_entity.type
_entity.pdbx_description
1 polymer ?
#
loop_
_entity_poly.entity_id
_entity_poly.type
_entity_poly.pdbx_seq_one_letter_code
_entity_poly.pdbx_strand_id
1 'polypeptide(L)'
;MTDQQLFLVVVLLLLGSALGYFLRQFLASKRAKAVEQIIKKQLEEAKSKATDLVLKAQEKAASLLERAGLEEKERKNQLLKLEERLLKKEEVLERQLNEIRIKDEQNQKLAKELEAAKKEIDDLRNEAMSQLEKVSGFSKEEAKEILLKDVRGQYQKELSQAFEKLEKERREKLEKKALEIMTTAIQRLSRSHVATVTTTAFDLKSEDLKGKIIGREGRNIRTLERLTGVELIIDETPDSLVISSFDPVRREVTKLALEKLIADGRIQPAKIEEKVEEAKQEINKRVVEEG
;
A
#
# COMPACT_ATOMS: atom_id res chain seq x y z
N MET A 1 76.41 -108.46 55.60
CA MET A 1 75.87 -108.64 54.23
C MET A 1 77.01 -109.16 53.38
N THR A 2 76.82 -110.28 52.70
CA THR A 2 77.82 -110.85 51.79
C THR A 2 78.00 -109.91 50.59
N ASP A 3 79.22 -109.82 50.03
CA ASP A 3 79.52 -108.97 48.85
C ASP A 3 78.56 -109.19 47.66
N GLN A 4 77.95 -110.37 47.58
CA GLN A 4 76.91 -110.73 46.62
C GLN A 4 75.62 -109.88 46.75
N GLN A 5 75.22 -109.48 47.96
CA GLN A 5 74.02 -108.67 48.17
C GLN A 5 74.20 -107.22 47.71
N LEU A 6 75.39 -106.64 47.90
CA LEU A 6 75.70 -105.28 47.46
C LEU A 6 75.73 -105.18 45.93
N PHE A 7 76.32 -106.17 45.26
CA PHE A 7 76.33 -106.27 43.79
C PHE A 7 74.90 -106.33 43.21
N LEU A 8 74.03 -107.11 43.83
CA LEU A 8 72.65 -107.31 43.38
C LEU A 8 71.81 -106.02 43.50
N VAL A 9 72.02 -105.24 44.57
CA VAL A 9 71.39 -103.92 44.75
C VAL A 9 71.86 -102.92 43.69
N VAL A 10 73.15 -102.88 43.37
CA VAL A 10 73.71 -101.98 42.34
C VAL A 10 73.15 -102.33 40.95
N VAL A 11 73.04 -103.62 40.61
CA VAL A 11 72.47 -104.08 39.35
C VAL A 11 70.98 -103.70 39.23
N LEU A 12 70.20 -103.85 40.31
CA LEU A 12 68.79 -103.42 40.33
C LEU A 12 68.62 -101.90 40.21
N LEU A 13 69.50 -101.11 40.83
CA LEU A 13 69.50 -99.65 40.72
C LEU A 13 69.85 -99.18 39.31
N LEU A 14 70.83 -99.82 38.67
CA LEU A 14 71.20 -99.54 37.28
C LEU A 14 70.08 -99.93 36.31
N LEU A 15 69.45 -101.10 36.50
CA LEU A 15 68.30 -101.54 35.70
C LEU A 15 67.09 -100.62 35.89
N GLY A 16 66.77 -100.23 37.13
CA GLY A 16 65.68 -99.32 37.43
C GLY A 16 65.90 -97.91 36.87
N SER A 17 67.13 -97.39 36.93
CA SER A 17 67.49 -96.09 36.35
C SER A 17 67.46 -96.13 34.81
N ALA A 18 67.94 -97.22 34.20
CA ALA A 18 67.85 -97.43 32.76
C ALA A 18 66.38 -97.52 32.30
N LEU A 19 65.55 -98.32 32.97
CA LEU A 19 64.12 -98.41 32.67
C LEU A 19 63.41 -97.06 32.87
N GLY A 20 63.71 -96.34 33.96
CA GLY A 20 63.16 -95.01 34.23
C GLY A 20 63.54 -93.98 33.17
N TYR A 21 64.79 -94.00 32.70
CA TYR A 21 65.27 -93.17 31.59
C TYR A 21 64.55 -93.50 30.28
N PHE A 22 64.41 -94.80 29.94
CA PHE A 22 63.68 -95.23 28.74
C PHE A 22 62.19 -94.88 28.79
N LEU A 23 61.51 -95.06 29.94
CA LEU A 23 60.12 -94.67 30.15
C LEU A 23 59.94 -93.15 30.04
N ARG A 24 60.84 -92.37 30.65
CA ARG A 24 60.83 -90.90 30.53
C ARG A 24 61.06 -90.46 29.09
N GLN A 25 62.00 -91.08 28.38
CA GLN A 25 62.29 -90.79 26.98
C GLN A 25 61.10 -91.13 26.08
N PHE A 26 60.41 -92.24 26.34
CA PHE A 26 59.23 -92.66 25.59
C PHE A 26 58.01 -91.74 25.85
N LEU A 27 57.77 -91.36 27.11
CA LEU A 27 56.71 -90.42 27.49
C LEU A 27 57.00 -89.00 26.96
N ALA A 28 58.25 -88.54 27.02
CA ALA A 28 58.68 -87.27 26.45
C ALA A 28 58.51 -87.26 24.92
N SER A 29 58.88 -88.36 24.24
CA SER A 29 58.67 -88.52 22.80
C SER A 29 57.18 -88.51 22.43
N LYS A 30 56.31 -89.19 23.19
CA LYS A 30 54.85 -89.16 22.97
C LYS A 30 54.26 -87.77 23.17
N ARG A 31 54.65 -87.06 24.24
CA ARG A 31 54.20 -85.68 24.49
C ARG A 31 54.68 -84.72 23.41
N ALA A 32 55.94 -84.83 22.99
CA ALA A 32 56.49 -84.04 21.88
C ALA A 32 55.72 -84.28 20.58
N LYS A 33 55.43 -85.54 20.23
CA LYS A 33 54.61 -85.88 19.05
C LYS A 33 53.17 -85.33 19.14
N ALA A 34 52.55 -85.38 20.32
CA ALA A 34 51.20 -84.84 20.52
C ALA A 34 51.17 -83.31 20.38
N VAL A 35 52.16 -82.60 20.95
CA VAL A 35 52.30 -81.14 20.79
C VAL A 35 52.57 -80.78 19.33
N GLU A 36 53.44 -81.53 18.64
CA GLU A 36 53.73 -81.32 17.23
C GLU A 36 52.47 -81.51 16.36
N GLN A 37 51.62 -82.50 16.67
CA GLN A 37 50.34 -82.69 15.98
C GLN A 37 49.34 -81.56 16.23
N ILE A 38 49.27 -81.04 17.47
CA ILE A 38 48.41 -79.89 17.80
C ILE A 38 48.87 -78.65 17.05
N ILE A 39 50.18 -78.36 17.06
CA ILE A 39 50.76 -77.23 16.33
C ILE A 39 50.49 -77.38 14.83
N LYS A 40 50.68 -78.58 14.25
CA LYS A 40 50.35 -78.84 12.84
C LYS A 40 48.87 -78.60 12.54
N LYS A 41 47.95 -79.10 13.39
CA LYS A 41 46.50 -78.86 13.22
C LYS A 41 46.16 -77.37 13.30
N GLN A 42 46.68 -76.65 14.30
CA GLN A 42 46.46 -75.21 14.45
C GLN A 42 47.04 -74.42 13.27
N LEU A 43 48.19 -74.82 12.75
CA LEU A 43 48.82 -74.20 11.58
C LEU A 43 47.98 -74.44 10.31
N GLU A 44 47.46 -75.65 10.10
CA GLU A 44 46.57 -75.96 8.97
C GLU A 44 45.22 -75.24 9.09
N GLU A 45 44.63 -75.18 10.29
CA GLU A 45 43.42 -74.38 10.53
C GLU A 45 43.65 -72.87 10.32
N ALA A 46 44.81 -72.34 10.76
CA ALA A 46 45.16 -70.94 10.55
C ALA A 46 45.39 -70.64 9.07
N LYS A 47 46.06 -71.54 8.34
CA LYS A 47 46.22 -71.43 6.88
C LYS A 47 44.87 -71.46 6.18
N SER A 48 44.00 -72.41 6.52
CA SER A 48 42.66 -72.53 5.93
C SER A 48 41.81 -71.28 6.20
N LYS A 49 41.83 -70.74 7.43
CA LYS A 49 41.14 -69.49 7.74
C LYS A 49 41.71 -68.30 6.98
N ALA A 50 43.04 -68.23 6.83
CA ALA A 50 43.69 -67.17 6.06
C ALA A 50 43.33 -67.26 4.58
N THR A 51 43.32 -68.45 3.98
CA THR A 51 42.90 -68.65 2.58
C THR A 51 41.43 -68.30 2.40
N ASP A 52 40.54 -68.73 3.31
CA ASP A 52 39.11 -68.41 3.25
C ASP A 52 38.86 -66.90 3.39
N LEU A 53 39.60 -66.22 4.26
CA LEU A 53 39.52 -64.76 4.42
C LEU A 53 39.95 -64.04 3.14
N VAL A 54 41.06 -64.48 2.53
CA VAL A 54 41.59 -63.91 1.28
C VAL A 54 40.60 -64.14 0.14
N LEU A 55 40.03 -65.34 0.01
CA LEU A 55 39.01 -65.64 -1.00
C LEU A 55 37.76 -64.78 -0.81
N LYS A 56 37.23 -64.66 0.42
CA LYS A 56 36.10 -63.77 0.71
C LYS A 56 36.41 -62.30 0.42
N ALA A 57 37.63 -61.86 0.68
CA ALA A 57 38.06 -60.50 0.36
C ALA A 57 38.14 -60.29 -1.17
N GLN A 58 38.66 -61.28 -1.91
CA GLN A 58 38.71 -61.26 -3.37
C GLN A 58 37.30 -61.27 -4.00
N GLU A 59 36.38 -62.11 -3.51
CA GLU A 59 34.98 -62.13 -3.96
C GLU A 59 34.26 -60.81 -3.70
N LYS A 60 34.46 -60.21 -2.51
CA LYS A 60 33.92 -58.89 -2.20
C LYS A 60 34.53 -57.81 -3.10
N ALA A 61 35.84 -57.84 -3.33
CA ALA A 61 36.49 -56.89 -4.23
C ALA A 61 35.98 -57.03 -5.67
N ALA A 62 35.85 -58.26 -6.18
CA ALA A 62 35.32 -58.54 -7.51
C ALA A 62 33.87 -58.06 -7.65
N SER A 63 33.00 -58.39 -6.70
CA SER A 63 31.60 -57.94 -6.71
C SER A 63 31.45 -56.42 -6.58
N LEU A 64 32.31 -55.75 -5.81
CA LEU A 64 32.35 -54.29 -5.73
C LEU A 64 32.79 -53.65 -7.06
N LEU A 65 33.81 -54.22 -7.71
CA LEU A 65 34.26 -53.75 -9.03
C LEU A 65 33.19 -53.95 -10.10
N GLU A 66 32.49 -55.07 -10.09
CA GLU A 66 31.38 -55.34 -11.01
C GLU A 66 30.25 -54.34 -10.83
N ARG A 67 29.81 -54.10 -9.58
CA ARG A 67 28.78 -53.10 -9.27
C ARG A 67 29.21 -51.69 -9.69
N ALA A 68 30.44 -51.30 -9.37
CA ALA A 68 30.97 -50.01 -9.77
C ALA A 68 31.01 -49.85 -11.31
N GLY A 69 31.38 -50.90 -12.04
CA GLY A 69 31.37 -50.90 -13.50
C GLY A 69 29.96 -50.79 -14.10
N LEU A 70 28.96 -51.44 -13.49
CA LEU A 70 27.56 -51.32 -13.90
C LEU A 70 27.03 -49.90 -13.64
N GLU A 71 27.25 -49.35 -12.45
CA GLU A 71 26.86 -47.97 -12.09
C GLU A 71 27.54 -46.94 -13.01
N GLU A 72 28.82 -47.11 -13.33
CA GLU A 72 29.54 -46.23 -14.26
C GLU A 72 28.93 -46.29 -15.65
N LYS A 73 28.61 -47.50 -16.14
CA LYS A 73 27.97 -47.69 -17.44
C LYS A 73 26.58 -47.05 -17.50
N GLU A 74 25.78 -47.21 -16.45
CA GLU A 74 24.47 -46.55 -16.35
C GLU A 74 24.60 -45.03 -16.33
N ARG A 75 25.51 -44.50 -15.53
CA ARG A 75 25.79 -43.06 -15.47
C ARG A 75 26.26 -42.51 -16.80
N LYS A 76 27.15 -43.22 -17.51
CA LYS A 76 27.61 -42.85 -18.85
C LYS A 76 26.45 -42.83 -19.86
N ASN A 77 25.57 -43.82 -19.81
CA ASN A 77 24.38 -43.86 -20.67
C ASN A 77 23.40 -42.72 -20.37
N GLN A 78 23.22 -42.37 -19.09
CA GLN A 78 22.39 -41.21 -18.70
C GLN A 78 22.99 -39.90 -19.20
N LEU A 79 24.31 -39.73 -19.08
CA LEU A 79 25.02 -38.55 -19.59
C LEU A 79 24.89 -38.41 -21.10
N LEU A 80 25.08 -39.50 -21.86
CA LEU A 80 24.91 -39.49 -23.31
C LEU A 80 23.49 -39.09 -23.73
N LYS A 81 22.46 -39.59 -23.04
CA LYS A 81 21.06 -39.20 -23.29
C LYS A 81 20.80 -37.72 -22.99
N LEU A 82 21.41 -37.19 -21.93
CA LEU A 82 21.31 -35.77 -21.59
C LEU A 82 22.00 -34.90 -22.64
N GLU A 83 23.19 -35.31 -23.07
CA GLU A 83 23.96 -34.63 -24.13
C GLU A 83 23.19 -34.59 -25.44
N GLU A 84 22.63 -35.72 -25.88
CA GLU A 84 21.79 -35.78 -27.10
C GLU A 84 20.56 -34.85 -26.99
N ARG A 85 19.93 -34.80 -25.81
CA ARG A 85 18.80 -33.90 -25.56
C ARG A 85 19.21 -32.42 -25.57
N LEU A 86 20.40 -32.10 -25.07
CA LEU A 86 20.94 -30.75 -25.08
C LEU A 86 21.28 -30.30 -26.51
N LEU A 87 21.95 -31.14 -27.30
CA LEU A 87 22.26 -30.87 -28.70
C LEU A 87 20.97 -30.62 -29.52
N LYS A 88 19.94 -31.46 -29.34
CA LYS A 88 18.64 -31.25 -29.99
C LYS A 88 17.99 -29.92 -29.59
N LYS A 89 18.13 -29.49 -28.33
CA LYS A 89 17.62 -28.19 -27.89
C LYS A 89 18.43 -27.03 -28.49
N GLU A 90 19.74 -27.17 -28.56
CA GLU A 90 20.64 -26.19 -29.15
C GLU A 90 20.31 -25.97 -30.64
N GLU A 91 20.15 -27.04 -31.41
CA GLU A 91 19.73 -26.96 -32.82
C GLU A 91 18.39 -26.25 -33.00
N VAL A 92 17.40 -26.53 -32.13
CA VAL A 92 16.09 -25.87 -32.18
C VAL A 92 16.22 -24.38 -31.86
N LEU A 93 16.99 -24.04 -30.83
CA LEU A 93 17.22 -22.64 -30.45
C LEU A 93 17.96 -21.87 -31.55
N GLU A 94 18.95 -22.49 -32.18
CA GLU A 94 19.70 -21.88 -33.29
C GLU A 94 18.81 -21.63 -34.51
N ARG A 95 17.91 -22.56 -34.84
CA ARG A 95 16.89 -22.36 -35.89
C ARG A 95 15.96 -21.20 -35.54
N GLN A 96 15.45 -21.15 -34.31
CA GLN A 96 14.57 -20.07 -33.86
C GLN A 96 15.28 -18.71 -33.89
N LEU A 97 16.54 -18.65 -33.48
CA LEU A 97 17.35 -17.42 -33.54
C LEU A 97 17.56 -16.94 -34.98
N ASN A 98 17.83 -17.86 -35.91
CA ASN A 98 17.95 -17.51 -37.33
C ASN A 98 16.63 -17.03 -37.92
N GLU A 99 15.50 -17.67 -37.60
CA GLU A 99 14.17 -17.19 -38.02
C GLU A 99 13.86 -15.79 -37.48
N ILE A 100 14.18 -15.52 -36.21
CA ILE A 100 14.01 -14.20 -35.61
C ILE A 100 14.88 -13.16 -36.31
N ARG A 101 16.15 -13.48 -36.59
CA ARG A 101 17.06 -12.57 -37.30
C ARG A 101 16.54 -12.22 -38.69
N ILE A 102 16.07 -13.22 -39.45
CA ILE A 102 15.49 -13.00 -40.79
C ILE A 102 14.26 -12.10 -40.70
N LYS A 103 13.36 -12.35 -39.74
CA LYS A 103 12.17 -11.50 -39.54
C LYS A 103 12.53 -10.08 -39.13
N ASP A 104 13.54 -9.91 -38.28
CA ASP A 104 13.99 -8.58 -37.87
C ASP A 104 14.56 -7.79 -39.05
N GLU A 105 15.40 -8.42 -39.88
CA GLU A 105 15.91 -7.81 -41.11
C GLU A 105 14.79 -7.42 -42.09
N GLN A 106 13.77 -8.29 -42.24
CA GLN A 106 12.59 -7.99 -43.06
C GLN A 106 11.80 -6.81 -42.49
N ASN A 107 11.56 -6.78 -41.18
CA ASN A 107 10.85 -5.69 -40.52
C ASN A 107 11.60 -4.37 -40.63
N GLN A 108 12.93 -4.39 -40.50
CA GLN A 108 13.75 -3.19 -40.68
C GLN A 108 13.69 -2.66 -42.11
N LYS A 109 13.69 -3.54 -43.13
CA LYS A 109 13.49 -3.14 -44.52
C LYS A 109 12.11 -2.52 -44.74
N LEU A 110 11.05 -3.19 -44.29
CA LEU A 110 9.67 -2.69 -44.38
C LEU A 110 9.50 -1.35 -43.66
N ALA A 111 10.14 -1.16 -42.49
CA ALA A 111 10.08 0.09 -41.76
C ALA A 111 10.72 1.24 -42.56
N LYS A 112 11.87 0.99 -43.21
CA LYS A 112 12.53 1.99 -44.08
C LYS A 112 11.70 2.31 -45.32
N GLU A 113 11.11 1.29 -45.96
CA GLU A 113 10.21 1.47 -47.11
C GLU A 113 8.97 2.27 -46.71
N LEU A 114 8.37 1.98 -45.55
CA LEU A 114 7.23 2.71 -45.02
C LEU A 114 7.58 4.17 -44.69
N GLU A 115 8.76 4.42 -44.14
CA GLU A 115 9.22 5.78 -43.86
C GLU A 115 9.45 6.58 -45.15
N ALA A 116 10.03 5.95 -46.18
CA ALA A 116 10.19 6.57 -47.49
C ALA A 116 8.83 6.88 -48.15
N ALA A 117 7.91 5.92 -48.14
CA ALA A 117 6.56 6.10 -48.68
C ALA A 117 5.78 7.20 -47.93
N LYS A 118 5.93 7.32 -46.61
CA LYS A 118 5.32 8.41 -45.84
C LYS A 118 5.86 9.77 -46.26
N LYS A 119 7.17 9.90 -46.43
CA LYS A 119 7.79 11.16 -46.91
C LYS A 119 7.27 11.52 -48.30
N GLU A 120 7.22 10.55 -49.22
CA GLU A 120 6.70 10.77 -50.56
C GLU A 120 5.23 11.21 -50.55
N ILE A 121 4.39 10.60 -49.70
CA ILE A 121 2.99 11.01 -49.53
C ILE A 121 2.88 12.44 -48.98
N ASP A 122 3.69 12.79 -47.98
CA ASP A 122 3.68 14.14 -47.41
C ASP A 122 4.15 15.18 -48.43
N ASP A 123 5.17 14.87 -49.23
CA ASP A 123 5.66 15.73 -50.31
C ASP A 123 4.60 15.92 -51.41
N LEU A 124 3.98 14.83 -51.88
CA LEU A 124 2.88 14.88 -52.85
C LEU A 124 1.68 15.66 -52.32
N ARG A 125 1.36 15.51 -51.02
CA ARG A 125 0.28 16.26 -50.38
C ARG A 125 0.59 17.76 -50.34
N ASN A 126 1.83 18.12 -50.01
CA ASN A 126 2.27 19.52 -49.99
C ASN A 126 2.26 20.12 -51.41
N GLU A 127 2.70 19.36 -52.42
CA GLU A 127 2.65 19.77 -53.81
C GLU A 127 1.20 19.96 -54.28
N ALA A 128 0.32 19.00 -53.99
CA ALA A 128 -1.10 19.10 -54.32
C ALA A 128 -1.78 20.30 -53.64
N MET A 129 -1.45 20.58 -52.37
CA MET A 129 -1.91 21.78 -51.67
C MET A 129 -1.42 23.05 -52.36
N SER A 130 -0.13 23.13 -52.73
CA SER A 130 0.43 24.29 -53.43
C SER A 130 -0.22 24.49 -54.80
N GLN A 131 -0.49 23.42 -55.55
CA GLN A 131 -1.20 23.52 -56.82
C GLN A 131 -2.66 23.94 -56.63
N LEU A 132 -3.36 23.41 -55.62
CA LEU A 132 -4.72 23.84 -55.27
C LEU A 132 -4.76 25.33 -54.89
N GLU A 133 -3.79 25.83 -54.12
CA GLU A 133 -3.67 27.26 -53.81
C GLU A 133 -3.46 28.09 -55.09
N LYS A 134 -2.60 27.63 -56.00
CA LYS A 134 -2.36 28.31 -57.29
C LYS A 134 -3.60 28.31 -58.19
N VAL A 135 -4.32 27.20 -58.28
CA VAL A 135 -5.49 27.05 -59.17
C VAL A 135 -6.71 27.78 -58.59
N SER A 136 -6.92 27.72 -57.27
CA SER A 136 -8.01 28.43 -56.61
C SER A 136 -7.77 29.93 -56.49
N GLY A 137 -6.52 30.39 -56.61
CA GLY A 137 -6.16 31.80 -56.48
C GLY A 137 -6.27 32.34 -55.05
N PHE A 138 -6.54 31.46 -54.08
CA PHE A 138 -6.66 31.77 -52.66
C PHE A 138 -5.67 30.91 -51.87
N SER A 139 -5.02 31.51 -50.88
CA SER A 139 -4.31 30.76 -49.85
C SER A 139 -5.28 29.89 -49.03
N LYS A 140 -4.78 28.86 -48.35
CA LYS A 140 -5.60 28.00 -47.49
C LYS A 140 -6.37 28.79 -46.43
N GLU A 141 -5.75 29.81 -45.85
CA GLU A 141 -6.36 30.71 -44.88
C GLU A 141 -7.48 31.55 -45.51
N GLU A 142 -7.25 32.12 -46.69
CA GLU A 142 -8.26 32.90 -47.43
C GLU A 142 -9.44 32.04 -47.87
N ALA A 143 -9.19 30.83 -48.39
CA ALA A 143 -10.24 29.89 -48.78
C ALA A 143 -11.10 29.49 -47.58
N LYS A 144 -10.48 29.26 -46.42
CA LYS A 144 -11.17 28.99 -45.17
C LYS A 144 -12.00 30.20 -44.71
N GLU A 145 -11.46 31.41 -44.83
CA GLU A 145 -12.15 32.63 -44.41
C GLU A 145 -13.34 32.94 -45.30
N ILE A 146 -13.20 32.76 -46.62
CA ILE A 146 -14.29 32.88 -47.60
C ILE A 146 -15.38 31.84 -47.32
N LEU A 147 -15.01 30.57 -47.11
CA LEU A 147 -15.96 29.52 -46.79
C LEU A 147 -16.69 29.81 -45.47
N LEU A 148 -15.96 30.22 -44.42
CA LEU A 148 -16.55 30.60 -43.14
C LEU A 148 -17.47 31.81 -43.28
N LYS A 149 -17.13 32.78 -44.12
CA LYS A 149 -17.96 33.96 -44.39
C LYS A 149 -19.24 33.57 -45.14
N ASP A 150 -19.15 32.67 -46.11
CA ASP A 150 -20.29 32.20 -46.89
C ASP A 150 -21.24 31.33 -46.05
N VAL A 151 -20.68 30.42 -45.24
CA VAL A 151 -21.44 29.64 -44.25
C VAL A 151 -22.09 30.55 -43.21
N ARG A 152 -21.38 31.56 -42.70
CA ARG A 152 -21.96 32.55 -41.77
C ARG A 152 -23.10 33.35 -42.41
N GLY A 153 -23.01 33.66 -43.70
CA GLY A 153 -24.07 34.36 -44.45
C GLY A 153 -25.29 33.47 -44.69
N GLN A 154 -25.08 32.25 -45.20
CA GLN A 154 -26.16 31.31 -45.50
C GLN A 154 -26.87 30.80 -44.24
N TYR A 155 -26.12 30.50 -43.19
CA TYR A 155 -26.65 29.86 -41.98
C TYR A 155 -26.72 30.80 -40.78
N GLN A 156 -26.73 32.11 -41.00
CA GLN A 156 -26.73 33.12 -39.93
C GLN A 156 -27.83 32.88 -38.89
N LYS A 157 -29.02 32.49 -39.36
CA LYS A 157 -30.20 32.25 -38.52
C LYS A 157 -30.05 30.98 -37.67
N GLU A 158 -29.53 29.90 -38.25
CA GLU A 158 -29.30 28.63 -37.55
C GLU A 158 -28.16 28.76 -36.53
N LEU A 159 -27.09 29.48 -36.89
CA LEU A 159 -25.99 29.80 -35.98
C LEU A 159 -26.47 30.65 -34.80
N SER A 160 -27.32 31.64 -35.05
CA SER A 160 -27.89 32.49 -33.98
C SER A 160 -28.74 31.67 -33.00
N GLN A 161 -29.58 30.76 -33.51
CA GLN A 161 -30.38 29.86 -32.67
C GLN A 161 -29.53 28.87 -31.86
N ALA A 162 -28.45 28.35 -32.44
CA ALA A 162 -27.51 27.49 -31.74
C ALA A 162 -26.78 28.25 -30.62
N PHE A 163 -26.38 29.51 -30.89
CA PHE A 163 -25.76 30.38 -29.89
C PHE A 163 -26.70 30.70 -28.73
N GLU A 164 -27.96 31.05 -29.01
CA GLU A 164 -28.96 31.31 -27.96
C GLU A 164 -29.19 30.07 -27.07
N LYS A 165 -29.27 28.87 -27.66
CA LYS A 165 -29.37 27.62 -26.89
C LYS A 165 -28.15 27.41 -26.00
N LEU A 166 -26.94 27.61 -26.54
CA LEU A 166 -25.70 27.44 -25.80
C LEU A 166 -25.57 28.45 -24.64
N GLU A 167 -25.96 29.71 -24.87
CA GLU A 167 -26.00 30.73 -23.81
C GLU A 167 -26.98 30.37 -22.71
N LYS A 168 -28.19 29.92 -23.07
CA LYS A 168 -29.20 29.51 -22.11
C LYS A 168 -28.71 28.36 -21.23
N GLU A 169 -28.15 27.31 -21.84
CA GLU A 169 -27.58 26.18 -21.09
C GLU A 169 -26.42 26.60 -20.17
N ARG A 170 -25.56 27.51 -20.62
CA ARG A 170 -24.48 28.05 -19.77
C ARG A 170 -25.03 28.82 -18.58
N ARG A 171 -26.04 29.67 -18.81
CA ARG A 171 -26.65 30.47 -17.76
C ARG A 171 -27.28 29.59 -16.68
N GLU A 172 -28.02 28.56 -17.08
CA GLU A 172 -28.62 27.58 -16.16
C GLU A 172 -27.54 26.82 -15.35
N LYS A 173 -26.42 26.44 -15.98
CA LYS A 173 -25.30 25.79 -15.28
C LYS A 173 -24.62 26.72 -14.27
N LEU A 174 -24.42 27.99 -14.64
CA LEU A 174 -23.82 28.99 -13.75
C LEU A 174 -24.71 29.28 -12.55
N GLU A 175 -26.03 29.40 -12.77
CA GLU A 175 -27.00 29.65 -11.71
C GLU A 175 -27.04 28.49 -10.70
N LYS A 176 -27.09 27.24 -11.19
CA LYS A 176 -27.00 26.06 -10.31
C LYS A 176 -25.71 26.05 -9.47
N LYS A 177 -24.58 26.37 -10.07
CA LYS A 177 -23.29 26.41 -9.39
C LYS A 177 -23.21 27.54 -8.35
N ALA A 178 -23.80 28.70 -8.66
CA ALA A 178 -23.89 29.81 -7.71
C ALA A 178 -24.74 29.44 -6.48
N LEU A 179 -25.90 28.81 -6.71
CA LEU A 179 -26.76 28.29 -5.65
C LEU A 179 -26.05 27.27 -4.75
N GLU A 180 -25.29 26.34 -5.34
CA GLU A 180 -24.50 25.35 -4.60
C GLU A 180 -23.44 26.00 -3.71
N ILE A 181 -22.70 26.98 -4.25
CA ILE A 181 -21.68 27.74 -3.50
C ILE A 181 -22.33 28.51 -2.34
N MET A 182 -23.43 29.23 -2.59
CA MET A 182 -24.13 29.98 -1.55
C MET A 182 -24.67 29.07 -0.44
N THR A 183 -25.26 27.93 -0.82
CA THR A 183 -25.79 26.95 0.14
C THR A 183 -24.66 26.42 1.04
N THR A 184 -23.52 26.08 0.44
CA THR A 184 -22.34 25.60 1.17
C THR A 184 -21.80 26.67 2.13
N ALA A 185 -21.76 27.94 1.70
CA ALA A 185 -21.31 29.04 2.53
C ALA A 185 -22.22 29.26 3.75
N ILE A 186 -23.55 29.27 3.54
CA ILE A 186 -24.53 29.41 4.63
C ILE A 186 -24.42 28.26 5.64
N GLN A 187 -24.32 27.02 5.16
CA GLN A 187 -24.18 25.85 6.03
C GLN A 187 -22.90 25.89 6.88
N ARG A 188 -21.81 26.48 6.35
CA ARG A 188 -20.53 26.60 7.06
C ARG A 188 -20.52 27.74 8.08
N LEU A 189 -21.17 28.88 7.79
CA LEU A 189 -21.19 30.07 8.66
C LEU A 189 -22.21 30.02 9.79
N SER A 190 -23.27 29.20 9.66
CA SER A 190 -24.37 29.13 10.63
C SER A 190 -24.02 28.49 11.97
N ARG A 191 -22.91 27.74 12.09
CA ARG A 191 -22.54 27.06 13.35
C ARG A 191 -21.67 27.88 14.31
N SER A 192 -21.00 28.95 13.85
CA SER A 192 -19.97 29.64 14.67
C SER A 192 -20.20 31.13 14.93
N HIS A 193 -21.19 31.77 14.29
CA HIS A 193 -21.38 33.23 14.40
C HIS A 193 -22.77 33.68 14.88
N VAL A 194 -23.73 32.76 15.05
CA VAL A 194 -25.13 33.13 15.37
C VAL A 194 -25.26 33.63 16.81
N ALA A 195 -24.64 32.98 17.80
CA ALA A 195 -24.78 33.38 19.21
C ALA A 195 -24.22 34.79 19.50
N THR A 196 -23.10 35.16 18.90
CA THR A 196 -22.43 36.45 19.11
C THR A 196 -23.13 37.61 18.39
N VAL A 197 -23.88 37.33 17.32
CA VAL A 197 -24.59 38.37 16.54
C VAL A 197 -26.06 38.52 16.95
N THR A 198 -26.69 37.55 17.61
CA THR A 198 -28.13 37.65 17.94
C THR A 198 -28.43 38.08 19.38
N THR A 199 -27.43 38.12 20.27
CA THR A 199 -27.65 38.43 21.69
C THR A 199 -26.70 39.51 22.19
N THR A 200 -27.20 40.38 23.08
CA THR A 200 -26.41 41.43 23.75
C THR A 200 -26.75 41.42 25.24
N ALA A 201 -25.75 41.20 26.09
CA ALA A 201 -25.93 41.29 27.54
C ALA A 201 -25.93 42.74 28.01
N PHE A 202 -26.86 43.08 28.90
CA PHE A 202 -27.01 44.37 29.54
C PHE A 202 -26.88 44.21 31.07
N ASP A 203 -25.98 44.99 31.67
CA ASP A 203 -25.66 44.92 33.09
C ASP A 203 -26.62 45.79 33.91
N LEU A 204 -27.32 45.16 34.87
CA LEU A 204 -28.24 45.81 35.78
C LEU A 204 -27.57 46.03 37.12
N LYS A 205 -27.24 47.29 37.43
CA LYS A 205 -26.49 47.69 38.65
C LYS A 205 -27.20 47.39 39.99
N SER A 206 -28.45 46.93 39.97
CA SER A 206 -29.18 46.44 41.16
C SER A 206 -30.44 45.65 40.80
N GLU A 207 -30.84 44.74 41.70
CA GLU A 207 -32.06 43.93 41.56
C GLU A 207 -33.36 44.77 41.59
N ASP A 208 -33.35 45.91 42.29
CA ASP A 208 -34.47 46.86 42.31
C ASP A 208 -34.78 47.41 40.90
N LEU A 209 -33.77 47.59 40.05
CA LEU A 209 -33.94 48.03 38.66
C LEU A 209 -34.55 46.91 37.81
N LYS A 210 -34.15 45.66 38.03
CA LYS A 210 -34.73 44.47 37.37
C LYS A 210 -36.24 44.40 37.61
N GLY A 211 -36.69 44.59 38.84
CA GLY A 211 -38.12 44.61 39.20
C GLY A 211 -38.92 45.74 38.52
N LYS A 212 -38.33 46.94 38.40
CA LYS A 212 -38.96 48.08 37.70
C LYS A 212 -39.05 47.88 36.18
N ILE A 213 -38.04 47.26 35.57
CA ILE A 213 -38.01 46.94 34.13
C ILE A 213 -39.07 45.90 33.77
N ILE A 214 -39.27 44.88 34.62
CA ILE A 214 -40.35 43.90 34.43
C ILE A 214 -41.72 44.58 34.60
N GLY A 215 -41.91 45.32 35.70
CA GLY A 215 -43.18 45.93 36.07
C GLY A 215 -44.22 44.92 36.58
N ARG A 216 -45.34 45.42 37.14
CA ARG A 216 -46.44 44.54 37.60
C ARG A 216 -46.99 43.74 36.41
N GLU A 217 -47.00 42.41 36.52
CA GLU A 217 -47.43 41.45 35.48
C GLU A 217 -46.61 41.50 34.17
N GLY A 218 -45.37 42.00 34.20
CA GLY A 218 -44.54 42.11 33.00
C GLY A 218 -45.01 43.20 32.02
N ARG A 219 -45.82 44.15 32.47
CA ARG A 219 -46.38 45.20 31.59
C ARG A 219 -45.28 46.07 30.96
N ASN A 220 -44.22 46.37 31.70
CA ASN A 220 -43.15 47.25 31.23
C ASN A 220 -42.26 46.53 30.21
N ILE A 221 -41.81 45.31 30.53
CA ILE A 221 -40.98 44.50 29.62
C ILE A 221 -41.71 44.22 28.30
N ARG A 222 -42.97 43.81 28.34
CA ARG A 222 -43.77 43.57 27.12
C ARG A 222 -43.99 44.83 26.29
N THR A 223 -44.10 46.00 26.95
CA THR A 223 -44.23 47.27 26.23
C THR A 223 -42.93 47.60 25.50
N LEU A 224 -41.78 47.42 26.16
CA LEU A 224 -40.47 47.65 25.56
C LEU A 224 -40.20 46.67 24.40
N GLU A 225 -40.48 45.37 24.59
CA GLU A 225 -40.36 44.33 23.56
C GLU A 225 -41.24 44.64 22.34
N ARG A 226 -42.50 45.05 22.56
CA ARG A 226 -43.43 45.40 21.47
C ARG A 226 -42.97 46.63 20.68
N LEU A 227 -42.39 47.63 21.34
CA LEU A 227 -41.98 48.89 20.70
C LEU A 227 -40.65 48.79 19.96
N THR A 228 -39.75 47.93 20.43
CA THR A 228 -38.41 47.72 19.87
C THR A 228 -38.33 46.51 18.95
N GLY A 229 -39.24 45.54 19.10
CA GLY A 229 -39.26 44.31 18.32
C GLY A 229 -38.12 43.36 18.67
N VAL A 230 -37.73 43.33 19.94
CA VAL A 230 -36.73 42.41 20.51
C VAL A 230 -37.36 41.55 21.59
N GLU A 231 -36.68 40.47 21.96
CA GLU A 231 -37.04 39.63 23.11
C GLU A 231 -36.05 39.88 24.25
N LEU A 232 -36.56 40.12 25.46
CA LEU A 232 -35.77 40.40 26.64
C LEU A 232 -35.79 39.18 27.57
N ILE A 233 -34.68 38.46 27.62
CA ILE A 233 -34.55 37.25 28.41
C ILE A 233 -33.98 37.61 29.78
N ILE A 234 -34.75 37.27 30.82
CA ILE A 234 -34.36 37.43 32.21
C ILE A 234 -34.02 36.06 32.78
N ASP A 235 -32.75 35.85 33.11
CA ASP A 235 -32.26 34.59 33.66
C ASP A 235 -32.08 34.65 35.19
N GLU A 236 -31.75 33.51 35.79
CA GLU A 236 -31.42 33.32 37.22
C GLU A 236 -30.11 34.01 37.63
N THR A 237 -29.35 34.55 36.66
CA THR A 237 -28.14 35.33 36.94
C THR A 237 -28.54 36.68 37.56
N PRO A 238 -28.06 37.01 38.78
CA PRO A 238 -28.26 38.34 39.35
C PRO A 238 -27.55 39.38 38.49
N ASP A 239 -28.07 40.60 38.46
CA ASP A 239 -27.43 41.77 37.84
C ASP A 239 -27.28 41.78 36.31
N SER A 240 -28.00 40.94 35.54
CA SER A 240 -27.98 41.06 34.06
C SER A 240 -29.31 40.74 33.36
N LEU A 241 -29.46 41.32 32.18
CA LEU A 241 -30.58 41.18 31.24
C LEU A 241 -30.04 40.89 29.84
N VAL A 242 -30.60 39.92 29.12
CA VAL A 242 -30.15 39.60 27.76
C VAL A 242 -31.14 40.13 26.73
N ILE A 243 -30.65 40.93 25.79
CA ILE A 243 -31.41 41.44 24.64
C ILE A 243 -31.18 40.52 23.45
N SER A 244 -32.24 39.85 22.98
CA SER A 244 -32.21 38.92 21.85
C SER A 244 -32.92 39.51 20.63
N SER A 245 -32.20 39.67 19.52
CA SER A 245 -32.76 40.03 18.21
C SER A 245 -31.75 39.80 17.08
N PHE A 246 -32.25 39.46 15.90
CA PHE A 246 -31.44 39.28 14.68
C PHE A 246 -30.99 40.61 14.04
N ASP A 247 -31.62 41.73 14.43
CA ASP A 247 -31.33 43.05 13.89
C ASP A 247 -30.42 43.84 14.87
N PRO A 248 -29.15 44.14 14.51
CA PRO A 248 -28.23 44.86 15.39
C PRO A 248 -28.74 46.27 15.74
N VAL A 249 -29.47 46.93 14.84
CA VAL A 249 -30.02 48.28 15.08
C VAL A 249 -31.07 48.22 16.18
N ARG A 250 -31.97 47.22 16.13
CA ARG A 250 -33.00 47.05 17.17
C ARG A 250 -32.39 46.74 18.54
N ARG A 251 -31.33 45.93 18.59
CA ARG A 251 -30.63 45.65 19.86
C ARG A 251 -30.02 46.92 20.45
N GLU A 252 -29.35 47.72 19.64
CA GLU A 252 -28.70 48.94 20.13
C GLU A 252 -29.72 50.01 20.53
N VAL A 253 -30.82 50.15 19.78
CA VAL A 253 -31.95 51.01 20.18
C VAL A 253 -32.52 50.58 21.53
N THR A 254 -32.70 49.27 21.75
CA THR A 254 -33.22 48.75 23.03
C THR A 254 -32.26 49.01 24.17
N LYS A 255 -30.97 48.77 23.94
CA LYS A 255 -29.91 49.01 24.93
C LYS A 255 -29.87 50.49 25.33
N LEU A 256 -29.85 51.39 24.36
CA LEU A 256 -29.83 52.83 24.61
C LEU A 256 -31.13 53.31 25.30
N ALA A 257 -32.29 52.75 24.92
CA ALA A 257 -33.55 53.04 25.58
C ALA A 257 -33.52 52.58 27.06
N LEU A 258 -32.96 51.41 27.35
CA LEU A 258 -32.79 50.90 28.72
C LEU A 258 -31.85 51.79 29.54
N GLU A 259 -30.71 52.21 28.98
CA GLU A 259 -29.78 53.14 29.65
C GLU A 259 -30.48 54.46 30.02
N LYS A 260 -31.25 55.03 29.09
CA LYS A 260 -32.02 56.27 29.31
C LYS A 260 -33.13 56.09 30.36
N LEU A 261 -33.83 54.95 30.33
CA LEU A 261 -34.88 54.64 31.30
C LEU A 261 -34.34 54.45 32.72
N ILE A 262 -33.15 53.84 32.85
CA ILE A 262 -32.47 53.68 34.14
C ILE A 262 -32.00 55.03 34.67
N ALA A 263 -31.46 55.89 33.80
CA ALA A 263 -31.04 57.25 34.18
C ALA A 263 -32.21 58.13 34.65
N ASP A 264 -33.38 58.02 34.01
CA ASP A 264 -34.61 58.73 34.40
C ASP A 264 -35.22 58.15 35.70
N GLY A 265 -35.07 56.84 35.94
CA GLY A 265 -35.49 56.16 37.17
C GLY A 265 -37.00 55.88 37.26
N ARG A 266 -37.80 56.36 36.31
CA ARG A 266 -39.25 56.13 36.17
C ARG A 266 -39.56 55.24 34.97
N ILE A 267 -39.84 53.97 35.22
CA ILE A 267 -40.12 52.98 34.18
C ILE A 267 -41.64 52.71 34.13
N GLN A 268 -42.34 53.41 33.24
CA GLN A 268 -43.78 53.27 32.98
C GLN A 268 -44.04 53.27 31.46
N PRO A 269 -45.14 52.68 30.96
CA PRO A 269 -45.38 52.52 29.52
C PRO A 269 -45.23 53.80 28.70
N ALA A 270 -45.77 54.92 29.16
CA ALA A 270 -45.67 56.21 28.47
C ALA A 270 -44.22 56.71 28.35
N LYS A 271 -43.40 56.48 29.38
CA LYS A 271 -42.00 56.89 29.40
C LYS A 271 -41.11 55.94 28.60
N ILE A 272 -41.46 54.66 28.57
CA ILE A 272 -40.82 53.66 27.70
C ILE A 272 -41.00 54.07 26.23
N GLU A 273 -42.20 54.47 25.82
CA GLU A 273 -42.48 54.92 24.46
C GLU A 273 -41.65 56.15 24.07
N GLU A 274 -41.60 57.16 24.94
CA GLU A 274 -40.78 58.36 24.74
C GLU A 274 -39.29 58.01 24.60
N LYS A 275 -38.73 57.21 25.51
CA LYS A 275 -37.29 56.87 25.50
C LYS A 275 -36.89 55.95 24.37
N VAL A 276 -37.79 55.06 23.91
CA VAL A 276 -37.55 54.24 22.72
C VAL A 276 -37.52 55.12 21.46
N GLU A 277 -38.42 56.10 21.34
CA GLU A 277 -38.43 57.00 20.19
C GLU A 277 -37.18 57.91 20.16
N GLU A 278 -36.78 58.45 21.31
CA GLU A 278 -35.51 59.18 21.44
C GLU A 278 -34.31 58.31 21.05
N ALA A 279 -34.27 57.05 21.49
CA ALA A 279 -33.20 56.12 21.13
C ALA A 279 -33.19 55.79 19.63
N LYS A 280 -34.35 55.61 19.00
CA LYS A 280 -34.46 55.39 17.54
C LYS A 280 -33.89 56.57 16.75
N GLN A 281 -34.24 57.80 17.14
CA GLN A 281 -33.74 59.00 16.46
C GLN A 281 -32.23 59.17 16.62
N GLU A 282 -31.70 58.89 17.81
CA GLU A 282 -30.26 58.99 18.07
C GLU A 282 -29.46 57.95 17.30
N ILE A 283 -29.90 56.69 17.30
CA ILE A 283 -29.25 55.63 16.53
C ILE A 283 -29.34 55.93 15.03
N ASN A 284 -30.48 56.40 14.52
CA ASN A 284 -30.59 56.78 13.11
C ASN A 284 -29.62 57.92 12.74
N LYS A 285 -29.41 58.90 13.62
CA LYS A 285 -28.40 59.96 13.39
C LYS A 285 -26.98 59.37 13.36
N ARG A 286 -26.61 58.53 14.33
CA ARG A 286 -25.29 57.89 14.34
C ARG A 286 -25.04 57.05 13.10
N VAL A 287 -26.04 56.31 12.62
CA VAL A 287 -25.95 55.51 11.39
C VAL A 287 -25.74 56.39 10.15
N VAL A 288 -26.31 57.59 10.10
CA VAL A 288 -26.12 58.54 8.99
C VAL A 288 -24.78 59.29 9.07
N GLU A 289 -24.24 59.49 10.27
CA GLU A 289 -22.95 60.16 10.48
C GLU A 289 -21.74 59.23 10.31
N GLU A 290 -21.88 57.94 10.64
CA GLU A 290 -20.82 56.92 10.53
C GLU A 290 -20.90 56.05 9.26
N GLY A 291 -22.03 56.08 8.54
CA GLY A 291 -22.26 55.33 7.28
C GLY A 291 -22.01 56.16 6.03
#